data_AF-A0A450SNW1-F1
#
_entry.id   AF-A0A450SNW1-F1
#
_cell.length_a   1.000
_cell.length_b   1.000
_cell.length_c   1.000
_cell.angle_alpha   90.00
_cell.angle_beta   90.00
_cell.angle_gamma   90.00
#
_symmetry.space_group_name_H-M   'P 1'
#
loop_
_entity.id
_entity.type
_entity.pdbx_description
1 polymer ?
#
loop_
_entity_poly.entity_id
_entity_poly.type
_entity_poly.pdbx_seq_one_letter_code
_entity_poly.pdbx_strand_id
1 'polypeptide(L)' 'MDKAISFNELLEAVDYLSLDEQESLVDVVRHRIAEYRRQEISKLVLSARKEYQQGKLSPETPQDIMNSILP' A
#
# COMPACT_ATOMS: atom_id res chain seq x y z
N MET A 1 -1.88 3.58 -27.23
CA MET A 1 -2.54 3.61 -25.91
C MET A 1 -2.84 2.17 -25.57
N ASP A 2 -2.10 1.59 -24.64
CA ASP A 2 -2.32 0.20 -24.25
C ASP A 2 -3.70 0.08 -23.63
N LYS A 3 -4.52 -0.83 -24.17
CA LYS A 3 -5.83 -1.15 -23.63
C LYS A 3 -5.60 -1.74 -22.24
N ALA A 4 -6.11 -1.07 -21.21
CA ALA A 4 -6.07 -1.62 -19.86
C ALA A 4 -6.81 -2.96 -19.85
N ILE A 5 -6.10 -4.04 -19.50
CA ILE A 5 -6.67 -5.37 -19.33
C ILE A 5 -7.63 -5.29 -18.14
N SER A 6 -8.87 -5.77 -18.33
CA SER A 6 -9.84 -5.84 -17.24
C SER A 6 -9.47 -6.92 -16.23
N PHE A 7 -9.98 -6.81 -15.01
CA PHE A 7 -9.72 -7.82 -13.98
C PHE A 7 -10.20 -9.22 -14.40
N ASN A 8 -11.34 -9.31 -15.10
CA ASN A 8 -11.84 -10.59 -15.60
C ASN A 8 -10.95 -11.19 -16.69
N GLU A 9 -10.50 -10.38 -17.66
CA GLU A 9 -9.55 -10.84 -18.69
C GLU A 9 -8.23 -11.33 -18.05
N LEU A 10 -7.80 -10.72 -16.95
CA LEU A 10 -6.63 -11.17 -16.19
C LEU A 10 -6.86 -12.53 -15.52
N LEU A 11 -8.03 -12.73 -14.89
CA LEU A 11 -8.37 -14.01 -14.26
C LEU A 11 -8.42 -15.14 -15.30
N GLU A 12 -9.07 -14.89 -16.43
CA GLU A 12 -9.10 -15.85 -17.55
C GLU A 12 -7.68 -16.18 -18.04
N ALA A 13 -6.79 -15.18 -18.09
CA ALA A 13 -5.39 -15.41 -18.47
C ALA A 13 -4.63 -16.30 -17.46
N VAL A 14 -4.95 -16.23 -16.17
CA VAL A 14 -4.35 -17.07 -15.13
C VAL A 14 -4.73 -18.54 -15.29
N ASP A 15 -5.95 -18.83 -15.76
CA ASP A 15 -6.43 -20.20 -15.96
C ASP A 15 -5.64 -20.97 -17.04
N TYR A 16 -4.94 -20.26 -17.94
CA TYR A 16 -4.08 -20.86 -18.96
C TYR A 16 -2.65 -21.14 -18.48
N LEU A 17 -2.27 -20.70 -17.28
CA LEU A 17 -0.97 -20.98 -16.69
C LEU A 17 -0.94 -22.38 -16.07
N SER A 18 0.23 -23.02 -16.11
CA SER A 18 0.48 -24.23 -15.32
C SER A 18 0.46 -23.91 -13.82
N LEU A 19 0.30 -24.94 -12.98
CA LEU A 19 0.26 -24.76 -11.52
C LEU A 19 1.53 -24.05 -10.99
N ASP A 20 2.71 -24.45 -11.46
CA ASP A 20 3.99 -23.85 -11.05
C ASP A 20 4.07 -22.37 -11.45
N GLU A 21 3.54 -22.01 -12.62
CA GLU A 21 3.47 -20.62 -13.09
C GLU A 21 2.45 -19.80 -12.29
N GLN A 22 1.31 -20.39 -11.91
CA GLN A 22 0.33 -19.74 -11.04
C GLN A 22 0.91 -19.46 -9.65
N GLU A 23 1.62 -20.43 -9.06
CA GLU A 23 2.30 -20.26 -7.77
C GLU A 23 3.36 -19.15 -7.85
N SER A 24 4.17 -19.16 -8.91
CA SER A 24 5.17 -18.11 -9.17
C SER A 24 4.53 -16.73 -9.35
N LEU A 25 3.39 -16.64 -10.04
CA LEU A 25 2.64 -15.40 -10.21
C LEU A 25 2.16 -14.85 -8.86
N VAL A 26 1.60 -15.72 -8.01
CA VAL A 26 1.14 -15.33 -6.66
C VAL A 26 2.27 -14.71 -5.86
N ASP A 27 3.46 -15.32 -5.88
CA ASP A 27 4.62 -14.81 -5.15
C ASP A 27 5.09 -13.45 -5.67
N VAL A 28 5.17 -13.29 -6.99
CA VAL A 28 5.52 -12.01 -7.62
C VAL A 28 4.52 -10.92 -7.27
N VAL A 29 3.21 -11.20 -7.36
CA VAL A 29 2.16 -10.23 -7.05
C VAL A 29 2.20 -9.83 -5.58
N ARG A 30 2.34 -10.80 -4.67
CA ARG A 30 2.48 -10.52 -3.22
C ARG A 30 3.69 -9.65 -2.93
N HIS A 31 4.83 -9.95 -3.54
CA HIS A 31 6.04 -9.15 -3.36
C HIS A 31 5.84 -7.70 -3.83
N ARG A 32 5.24 -7.50 -5.01
CA ARG A 32 4.94 -6.16 -5.54
C ARG A 32 3.98 -5.37 -4.65
N ILE A 33 2.93 -6.01 -4.13
CA ILE A 33 2.00 -5.37 -3.20
C ILE A 33 2.73 -4.93 -1.92
N ALA A 34 3.60 -5.79 -1.39
CA ALA A 34 4.37 -5.49 -0.19
C ALA A 34 5.33 -4.30 -0.41
N GLU A 35 6.02 -4.25 -1.55
CA GLU A 35 6.87 -3.11 -1.93
C GLU A 35 6.07 -1.82 -2.08
N TYR A 36 4.93 -1.87 -2.76
CA TYR A 36 4.05 -0.70 -2.90
C TYR A 36 3.62 -0.15 -1.54
N ARG A 37 3.18 -1.02 -0.62
CA ARG A 37 2.80 -0.61 0.75
C ARG A 37 3.97 -0.01 1.52
N ARG A 38 5.18 -0.56 1.40
CA ARG A 38 6.39 0.01 2.03
C ARG A 38 6.67 1.43 1.52
N GLN A 39 6.52 1.65 0.22
CA GLN A 39 6.71 2.98 -0.37
C GLN A 39 5.67 3.97 0.14
N GLU A 40 4.39 3.58 0.23
CA GLU A 40 3.35 4.44 0.78
C GLU A 40 3.61 4.80 2.25
N ILE A 41 3.99 3.83 3.09
CA ILE A 41 4.39 4.10 4.47
C ILE A 41 5.58 5.05 4.53
N SER A 42 6.60 4.85 3.67
CA SER A 42 7.77 5.73 3.62
C SER A 42 7.38 7.17 3.28
N LYS A 43 6.50 7.38 2.29
CA LYS A 43 5.98 8.72 1.94
C LYS A 43 5.22 9.35 3.11
N LEU A 44 4.37 8.60 3.79
CA LEU A 44 3.62 9.08 4.96
C LEU A 44 4.57 9.52 6.08
N VAL A 45 5.56 8.70 6.41
CA VAL A 45 6.58 9.04 7.43
C VAL A 45 7.36 10.29 7.03
N LEU A 46 7.73 10.44 5.76
CA LEU A 46 8.42 11.63 5.27
C LEU A 46 7.54 12.88 5.37
N SER A 47 6.25 12.78 5.03
CA SER A 47 5.30 13.91 5.18
C SER A 47 5.15 14.31 6.64
N ALA A 48 4.88 13.35 7.53
CA ALA A 48 4.72 13.60 8.96
C ALA A 48 5.98 14.23 9.58
N ARG A 49 7.18 13.75 9.21
CA ARG A 49 8.44 14.36 9.66
C ARG A 49 8.59 15.81 9.19
N LYS A 50 8.24 16.09 7.93
CA LYS A 50 8.28 17.45 7.38
C LYS A 50 7.31 18.38 8.10
N GLU A 51 6.08 17.92 8.37
CA GLU A 51 5.07 18.69 9.08
C GLU A 51 5.50 18.99 10.53
N TYR A 52 6.11 18.01 11.21
CA TYR A 52 6.69 18.19 12.54
C TYR A 52 7.82 19.22 12.55
N GLN A 53 8.76 19.12 11.60
CA GLN A 53 9.85 20.10 11.45
C GLN A 53 9.36 21.52 11.14
N GLN A 54 8.22 21.64 10.46
CA GLN A 54 7.57 22.92 10.16
C GLN A 54 6.74 23.47 11.34
N GLY A 55 6.70 22.77 12.48
CA GLY A 55 5.90 23.15 13.65
C GLY A 55 4.39 23.02 13.41
N LYS A 56 3.98 22.31 12.36
CA LYS A 56 2.56 22.07 12.01
C LYS A 56 1.95 20.90 12.78
N LEU A 57 2.78 20.06 13.39
CA LEU A 57 2.36 19.01 14.31
C LEU A 57 2.81 19.39 15.71
N SER A 58 1.87 19.52 16.62
CA SER A 58 2.16 19.62 18.05
C SER A 58 2.43 18.21 18.61
N PRO A 59 3.40 18.05 19.53
CA PRO A 59 3.59 16.78 20.20
C PRO A 59 2.35 16.46 21.05
N GLU A 60 1.64 15.39 20.70
CA GLU A 60 0.48 14.89 21.43
C GLU A 60 0.84 13.58 22.14
N THR A 61 0.35 13.39 23.36
CA THR A 61 0.43 12.08 24.02
C THR A 61 -0.63 11.13 23.43
N PRO A 62 -0.48 9.81 23.59
CA PRO A 62 -1.53 8.87 23.22
C PRO A 62 -2.90 9.22 23.84
N GLN A 63 -2.94 9.80 25.05
CA GLN A 63 -4.19 10.23 25.68
C GLN A 63 -4.82 11.44 24.99
N ASP A 64 -4.01 12.40 24.54
CA ASP A 64 -4.49 13.58 23.79
C ASP A 64 -5.10 13.16 22.45
N ILE A 65 -4.45 12.21 21.78
CA ILE A 65 -4.95 11.60 20.54
C ILE A 65 -6.28 10.87 20.80
N MET A 66 -6.36 10.07 21.86
CA MET A 66 -7.60 9.36 22.19
C MET A 66 -8.75 10.32 22.50
N ASN A 67 -8.48 11.45 23.14
CA ASN A 67 -9.47 12.50 23.44
C ASN A 67 -9.94 13.27 22.19
N SER A 68 -9.17 13.27 21.09
CA SER A 68 -9.55 13.97 19.85
C SER A 68 -10.34 13.09 18.87
N ILE A 69 -10.20 11.76 18.96
CA ILE A 69 -10.87 10.80 18.07
C ILE A 69 -12.16 10.24 18.71
N LEU A 70 -12.24 10.22 20.04
CA LEU A 70 -13.44 9.78 20.76
C LEU A 70 -14.27 11.01 21.18
N PRO A 71 -15.55 11.11 20.79
CA PRO A 71 -16.45 12.21 21.19
C PRO A 71 -16.80 12.18 22.68
#